data_AF-A0A7S3YLD0-F1
#
_entry.id   AF-A0A7S3YLD0-F1
#
_cell.length_a   1.000
_cell.length_b   1.000
_cell.length_c   1.000
_cell.angle_alpha   90.00
_cell.angle_beta   90.00
_cell.angle_gamma   90.00
#
_symmetry.space_group_name_H-M   'P 1'
#
loop_
_entity.id
_entity.type
_entity.pdbx_description
1 polymer ?
#
loop_
_entity_poly.entity_id
_entity_poly.type
_entity_poly.pdbx_seq_one_letter_code
_entity_poly.pdbx_strand_id
1 'polypeptide(L)'
;MPIKTKLTEALGIEHPIIQGGMHYVGYAEMAAAVSNAGGLGIVTALTQPNAEALRKEIRKCRSLTNKPFGVNVTLLPALCVCSLPRLCVSVCCGVDFLLLHVVRCACGRRRKVS
;
A
#
# COMPACT_ATOMS: atom_id res chain seq x y z
N MET A 1 -14.21 14.92 -16.94
CA MET A 1 -15.26 15.10 -15.93
C MET A 1 -15.07 14.02 -14.87
N PRO A 2 -14.83 14.36 -13.59
CA PRO A 2 -14.54 13.36 -12.55
C PRO A 2 -15.79 12.52 -12.24
N ILE A 3 -15.60 11.21 -12.12
CA ILE A 3 -16.68 10.25 -11.83
C ILE A 3 -16.91 10.23 -10.31
N LYS A 4 -18.04 10.79 -9.86
CA LYS A 4 -18.41 10.77 -8.45
C LYS A 4 -19.01 9.42 -8.05
N THR A 5 -18.46 8.83 -7.00
CA THR A 5 -18.87 7.57 -6.40
C THR A 5 -18.77 7.66 -4.88
N LYS A 6 -19.36 6.70 -4.16
CA LYS A 6 -19.14 6.56 -2.71
C LYS A 6 -17.66 6.42 -2.35
N LEU A 7 -16.86 5.85 -3.25
CA LEU A 7 -15.41 5.65 -3.05
C LEU A 7 -14.66 6.98 -3.09
N THR A 8 -14.92 7.81 -4.09
CA THR A 8 -14.29 9.13 -4.22
C THR A 8 -14.64 10.05 -3.05
N GLU A 9 -15.88 9.97 -2.55
CA GLU A 9 -16.34 10.74 -1.40
C GLU A 9 -15.70 10.27 -0.08
N ALA A 10 -15.65 8.95 0.14
CA ALA A 10 -15.06 8.39 1.35
C ALA A 10 -13.54 8.61 1.46
N LEU A 11 -12.84 8.58 0.32
CA LEU A 11 -11.37 8.66 0.27
C LEU A 11 -10.84 10.07 -0.05
N GLY A 12 -11.70 11.00 -0.45
CA GLY A 12 -11.29 12.34 -0.87
C GLY A 12 -10.43 12.36 -2.15
N ILE A 13 -10.69 11.44 -3.09
CA ILE A 13 -9.96 11.31 -4.36
C ILE A 13 -10.82 11.73 -5.56
N GLU A 14 -10.18 12.13 -6.66
CA GLU A 14 -10.87 12.66 -7.85
C GLU A 14 -11.39 11.54 -8.77
N HIS A 15 -10.65 10.44 -8.82
CA HIS A 15 -10.95 9.30 -9.67
C HIS A 15 -11.18 8.07 -8.80
N PRO A 16 -12.21 7.24 -9.07
CA PRO A 16 -12.49 6.02 -8.32
C PRO A 16 -11.49 4.90 -8.67
N ILE A 17 -10.20 5.20 -8.58
CA ILE A 17 -9.08 4.34 -8.97
C ILE A 17 -8.13 4.24 -7.78
N ILE A 18 -7.87 3.01 -7.36
CA ILE A 18 -6.92 2.68 -6.29
C ILE A 18 -5.80 1.87 -6.91
N GLN A 19 -4.55 2.26 -6.68
CA GLN A 19 -3.41 1.44 -7.05
C GLN A 19 -3.25 0.29 -6.05
N GLY A 20 -3.35 -0.96 -6.51
CA GLY A 20 -3.11 -2.13 -5.66
C GLY A 20 -1.65 -2.23 -5.21
N GLY A 21 -1.37 -2.84 -4.05
CA GLY A 21 0.02 -2.99 -3.56
C GLY A 21 0.88 -3.83 -4.52
N MET A 22 2.00 -3.26 -4.97
CA MET A 22 2.92 -3.89 -5.92
C MET A 22 4.29 -4.09 -5.29
N HIS A 23 4.64 -5.34 -5.03
CA HIS A 23 5.94 -5.70 -4.49
C HIS A 23 7.04 -5.27 -5.46
N TYR A 24 8.13 -4.68 -4.94
CA TYR A 24 9.28 -4.18 -5.72
C TYR A 24 9.02 -2.97 -6.64
N VAL A 25 7.79 -2.47 -6.74
CA VAL A 25 7.46 -1.32 -7.61
C VAL A 25 6.72 -0.21 -6.86
N GLY A 26 5.94 -0.56 -5.84
CA GLY A 26 5.17 0.37 -5.01
C GLY A 26 6.02 1.19 -4.04
N TYR A 27 6.94 1.99 -4.58
CA TYR A 27 7.74 2.99 -3.87
C TYR A 27 7.00 4.33 -3.77
N ALA A 28 7.59 5.27 -3.02
CA ALA A 28 7.08 6.62 -2.81
C ALA A 28 6.76 7.36 -4.11
N GLU A 29 7.63 7.25 -5.12
CA GLU A 29 7.46 7.93 -6.41
C GLU A 29 6.21 7.47 -7.14
N MET A 30 5.95 6.16 -7.14
CA MET A 30 4.76 5.61 -7.79
C MET A 30 3.48 5.99 -7.04
N ALA A 31 3.49 5.85 -5.71
CA ALA A 31 2.34 6.21 -4.90
C ALA A 31 2.01 7.71 -5.05
N ALA A 32 3.03 8.57 -4.97
CA ALA A 32 2.85 10.01 -5.14
C ALA A 32 2.35 10.37 -6.54
N ALA A 33 2.85 9.73 -7.60
CA ALA A 33 2.38 9.96 -8.97
C ALA A 33 0.89 9.61 -9.12
N VAL A 34 0.44 8.47 -8.58
CA VAL A 34 -0.98 8.05 -8.62
C VAL A 34 -1.85 9.02 -7.83
N SER A 35 -1.43 9.39 -6.61
CA SER A 35 -2.16 10.36 -5.80
C SER A 35 -2.24 11.73 -6.49
N ASN A 36 -1.13 12.22 -7.07
CA ASN A 36 -1.09 13.46 -7.84
C ASN A 36 -2.01 13.44 -9.06
N ALA A 37 -2.13 12.29 -9.74
CA ALA A 37 -3.07 12.08 -10.85
C ALA A 37 -4.55 11.98 -10.41
N GLY A 38 -4.85 12.02 -9.10
CA GLY A 38 -6.22 12.06 -8.58
C GLY A 38 -6.79 10.71 -8.14
N GLY A 39 -5.99 9.63 -8.18
CA GLY A 39 -6.35 8.34 -7.57
C GLY A 39 -5.84 8.21 -6.13
N LEU A 40 -5.94 7.00 -5.56
CA LEU A 40 -5.28 6.65 -4.30
C LEU A 40 -4.00 5.84 -4.58
N GLY A 41 -2.84 6.46 -4.38
CA GLY A 41 -1.54 5.79 -4.44
C GLY A 41 -1.23 4.98 -3.19
N ILE A 42 -0.48 3.88 -3.33
CA ILE A 42 -0.17 2.95 -2.25
C ILE A 42 1.32 2.55 -2.21
N VAL A 43 1.99 2.90 -1.12
CA VAL A 43 3.34 2.42 -0.80
C VAL A 43 3.27 0.99 -0.28
N THR A 44 4.09 0.09 -0.80
CA THR A 44 4.05 -1.34 -0.41
C THR A 44 5.06 -1.62 0.71
N ALA A 45 4.56 -1.96 1.91
CA ALA A 45 5.39 -2.12 3.10
C ALA A 45 6.42 -3.25 3.01
N LEU A 46 6.06 -4.35 2.34
CA LEU A 46 6.98 -5.49 2.18
C LEU A 46 8.10 -5.24 1.17
N THR A 47 7.98 -4.22 0.30
CA THR A 47 9.08 -3.79 -0.56
C THR A 47 10.23 -3.21 0.27
N GLN A 48 9.94 -2.69 1.47
CA GLN A 48 10.93 -2.09 2.34
C GLN A 48 11.59 -3.15 3.25
N PRO A 49 12.93 -3.12 3.39
CA PRO A 49 13.68 -4.17 4.08
C PRO A 49 13.32 -4.26 5.57
N ASN A 50 12.97 -3.14 6.20
CA ASN A 50 12.59 -3.06 7.61
C ASN A 50 11.61 -1.91 7.86
N ALA A 51 11.14 -1.79 9.11
CA ALA A 51 10.15 -0.79 9.51
C ALA A 51 10.68 0.66 9.44
N GLU A 52 11.97 0.88 9.70
CA GLU A 52 12.57 2.22 9.60
C GLU A 52 12.71 2.67 8.15
N ALA A 53 13.05 1.75 7.23
CA ALA A 53 13.04 2.02 5.80
C ALA A 53 11.63 2.39 5.32
N LEU A 54 10.59 1.70 5.80
CA LEU A 54 9.20 2.08 5.53
C LEU A 54 8.86 3.49 6.06
N ARG A 55 9.32 3.84 7.27
CA ARG A 55 9.13 5.19 7.82
C ARG A 55 9.75 6.26 6.93
N LYS A 56 10.98 6.02 6.45
CA LYS A 56 11.67 6.91 5.49
C LYS A 56 10.91 7.01 4.18
N GLU A 57 10.39 5.89 3.67
CA GLU A 57 9.63 5.85 2.43
C GLU A 57 8.31 6.64 2.53
N ILE A 58 7.58 6.51 3.64
CA ILE A 58 6.35 7.27 3.90
C ILE A 58 6.65 8.78 3.95
N ARG A 59 7.75 9.18 4.62
CA ARG A 59 8.18 10.59 4.65
C ARG A 59 8.55 11.11 3.26
N LYS A 60 9.25 10.30 2.48
CA LYS A 60 9.57 10.61 1.08
C LYS A 60 8.30 10.80 0.25
N CYS A 61 7.31 9.91 0.38
CA CYS A 61 6.02 10.06 -0.30
C CYS A 61 5.32 11.37 0.08
N ARG A 62 5.28 11.73 1.36
CA ARG A 62 4.73 13.02 1.84
C ARG A 62 5.47 14.24 1.28
N SER A 63 6.76 14.14 0.95
CA SER A 63 7.48 15.24 0.29
C SER A 63 7.15 15.40 -1.19
N LEU A 64 6.59 14.36 -1.83
CA LEU A 64 6.26 14.33 -3.26
C LEU A 64 4.78 14.62 -3.55
N THR A 65 3.90 14.51 -2.55
CA THR A 65 2.47 14.79 -2.71
C THR A 65 1.86 15.31 -1.41
N ASN A 66 0.92 16.25 -1.56
CA ASN A 66 0.03 16.72 -0.49
C ASN A 66 -1.34 16.02 -0.51
N LYS A 67 -1.56 15.09 -1.47
CA LYS A 67 -2.82 14.35 -1.62
C LYS A 67 -2.78 13.06 -0.78
N PRO A 68 -3.95 12.51 -0.40
CA PRO A 68 -4.01 11.29 0.39
C PRO A 68 -3.33 10.12 -0.32
N PHE A 69 -2.65 9.29 0.45
CA PHE A 69 -2.05 8.04 -0.03
C PHE A 69 -2.16 6.98 1.07
N GLY A 70 -2.00 5.71 0.67
CA GLY A 70 -2.08 4.57 1.57
C GLY A 70 -0.79 3.78 1.68
N VAL A 71 -0.79 2.82 2.60
CA VAL A 71 0.24 1.78 2.70
C VAL A 71 -0.39 0.40 2.59
N ASN A 72 0.20 -0.46 1.76
CA ASN A 72 -0.15 -1.87 1.70
C ASN A 72 0.67 -2.66 2.71
N VAL A 73 0.00 -3.34 3.62
CA VAL A 73 0.62 -4.33 4.52
C VAL A 73 0.10 -5.70 4.13
N THR A 74 0.96 -6.48 3.50
CA THR A 74 0.63 -7.86 3.14
C THR A 74 0.93 -8.79 4.32
N LEU A 75 -0.09 -9.54 4.75
CA LEU A 75 -0.01 -10.52 5.83
C LEU A 75 0.22 -11.90 5.21
N LEU A 76 1.47 -12.36 5.26
CA LEU A 76 1.86 -13.70 4.81
C LEU A 76 1.86 -14.64 6.02
N PRO A 77 1.19 -15.81 5.96
CA PRO A 77 1.14 -16.76 7.09
C PRO A 77 2.53 -17.16 7.60
N ALA A 78 3.52 -17.28 6.71
CA ALA A 78 4.90 -17.62 7.06
C ALA A 78 5.74 -16.45 7.60
N LEU A 79 5.26 -15.20 7.49
CA LEU A 79 6.02 -13.99 7.84
C LEU A 79 5.24 -13.04 8.76
N CYS A 80 4.17 -13.52 9.40
CA CYS A 80 3.28 -12.72 10.24
C CYS A 80 4.03 -11.90 11.31
N VAL A 81 5.09 -12.48 11.90
CA VAL A 81 5.94 -11.84 12.91
C VAL A 81 6.70 -10.62 12.34
N CYS A 82 7.07 -10.64 11.06
CA CYS A 82 7.79 -9.55 10.38
C CYS A 82 6.87 -8.44 9.87
N SER A 83 5.54 -8.66 9.83
CA SER A 83 4.57 -7.68 9.33
C SER A 83 4.10 -6.69 10.41
N LEU A 84 4.12 -7.09 11.68
CA LEU A 84 3.67 -6.28 12.82
C LEU A 84 4.43 -4.95 12.99
N PRO A 85 5.78 -4.90 12.93
CA PRO A 85 6.51 -3.63 13.04
C PRO A 85 6.16 -2.64 11.92
N ARG A 86 5.91 -3.14 10.71
CA ARG A 86 5.54 -2.33 9.54
C ARG A 86 4.12 -1.78 9.66
N LEU A 87 3.21 -2.58 10.20
CA LEU A 87 1.85 -2.16 10.54
C LEU A 87 1.89 -1.03 11.58
N CYS A 88 2.65 -1.22 12.65
CA CYS A 88 2.84 -0.21 13.70
C CYS A 88 3.39 1.10 13.13
N VAL A 89 4.45 1.04 12.31
CA VAL A 89 5.01 2.24 11.67
C VAL A 89 3.99 2.95 10.79
N SER A 90 3.18 2.21 10.03
CA SER A 90 2.15 2.81 9.19
C SER A 90 1.16 3.61 10.05
N VAL A 91 0.62 2.98 11.11
CA VAL A 91 -0.31 3.64 12.03
C VAL A 91 0.35 4.85 12.72
N CYS A 92 1.59 4.70 13.23
CA CYS A 92 2.30 5.79 13.89
C CYS A 92 2.69 6.95 12.96
N CYS A 93 2.86 6.70 11.65
CA CYS A 93 3.12 7.75 10.66
C CYS A 93 1.85 8.45 10.16
N GLY A 94 0.67 8.05 10.68
CA GLY A 94 -0.62 8.65 10.35
C GLY A 94 -0.96 8.55 8.87
N VAL A 95 -0.70 7.41 8.22
CA VAL A 95 -1.12 7.23 6.81
C VAL A 95 -2.64 7.27 6.74
N ASP A 96 -3.18 7.90 5.69
CA ASP A 96 -4.62 8.10 5.53
C ASP A 96 -5.36 6.77 5.35
N PHE A 97 -4.75 5.83 4.62
CA PHE A 97 -5.35 4.53 4.31
C PHE A 97 -4.40 3.35 4.48
N LEU A 98 -4.94 2.23 4.95
CA LEU A 98 -4.21 0.97 5.06
C LEU A 98 -4.90 -0.09 4.20
N LEU A 99 -4.17 -0.61 3.20
CA LEU A 99 -4.63 -1.73 2.40
C LEU A 99 -4.05 -3.03 2.95
N LEU A 100 -4.87 -3.79 3.66
CA LEU A 100 -4.52 -5.12 4.15
C LEU A 100 -4.81 -6.16 3.07
N HIS A 101 -3.80 -6.96 2.73
CA HIS A 101 -3.98 -8.10 1.84
C HIS A 101 -3.46 -9.37 2.51
N VAL A 102 -4.31 -10.40 2.61
CA VAL A 102 -3.93 -11.72 3.08
C VAL A 102 -3.67 -12.59 1.86
N VAL A 103 -2.40 -12.85 1.57
CA VAL A 103 -2.06 -13.82 0.52
C VAL A 103 -2.22 -15.20 1.12
N ARG A 104 -3.28 -15.92 0.72
CA ARG A 104 -3.32 -17.38 0.91
C ARG A 104 -2.16 -17.96 0.12
N CYS A 105 -1.21 -18.58 0.84
CA CYS A 105 -0.08 -19.24 0.23
C CYS A 105 -0.60 -20.33 -0.72
N ALA A 106 -0.51 -20.12 -2.03
CA ALA A 106 -0.87 -21.11 -3.04
C ALA A 106 0.13 -22.29 -3.12
N CYS A 107 1.11 -22.33 -2.22
CA CYS A 107 2.22 -23.30 -2.16
C CYS A 107 1.80 -24.75 -1.79
N GLY A 108 0.51 -25.09 -1.88
CA GLY A 108 -0.01 -26.43 -1.58
C GLY A 108 -0.86 -27.07 -2.68
N ARG A 109 -1.06 -26.44 -3.85
CA ARG A 109 -1.88 -27.01 -4.95
C ARG A 109 -1.15 -27.16 -6.29
N ARG A 110 0.15 -27.47 -6.27
CA ARG A 110 0.70 -28.25 -7.40
C ARG A 110 0.26 -29.71 -7.19
N ARG A 111 -0.93 -30.06 -7.67
CA ARG A 111 -1.21 -31.48 -7.97
C ARG A 111 -0.13 -31.89 -8.97
N LYS A 112 0.77 -32.79 -8.57
CA LYS A 112 1.58 -33.53 -9.53
C LYS A 112 0.59 -34.19 -10.48
N VAL A 113 0.56 -33.75 -11.73
CA VAL A 113 0.00 -34.54 -12.82
C VAL A 113 1.12 -35.51 -13.17
N SER A 114 1.01 -36.72 -12.63
CA SER A 114 1.74 -37.92 -13.03
C SER A 114 0.73 -38.87 -13.63
#